data_AF-A0A5D2Q6Q7-F1
#
_entry.id   AF-A0A5D2Q6Q7-F1
#
_cell.length_a   1.000
_cell.length_b   1.000
_cell.length_c   1.000
_cell.angle_alpha   90.00
_cell.angle_beta   90.00
_cell.angle_gamma   90.00
#
_symmetry.space_group_name_H-M   'P 1'
#
loop_
_entity.id
_entity.type
_entity.pdbx_description
1 polymer ?
#
loop_
_entity_poly.entity_id
_entity_poly.type
_entity_poly.pdbx_seq_one_letter_code
_entity_poly.pdbx_strand_id
1 'polypeptide(L)'
;MEMAKGEFGVDELICLGGFKNVRGVYDWKGLKLQIDETVYDFGVCYEIECESKEPERDKELIEGLLMENGIDFVYSDINKFGVFMSGKLPSK
;
A
#
# COMPACT_ATOMS: atom_id res chain seq x y z
N MET A 1 10.08 -7.27 22.70
CA MET A 1 10.02 -8.67 23.14
C MET A 1 9.32 -8.82 24.48
N GLU A 2 9.62 -8.01 25.50
CA GLU A 2 8.94 -8.07 26.81
C GLU A 2 7.40 -7.97 26.72
N MET A 3 6.87 -7.00 25.99
CA MET A 3 5.42 -6.87 25.79
C MET A 3 4.82 -8.07 25.03
N ALA A 4 5.50 -8.56 23.99
CA ALA A 4 5.05 -9.72 23.20
C ALA A 4 5.01 -11.01 24.03
N LYS A 5 6.06 -11.25 24.83
CA LYS A 5 6.13 -12.41 25.73
C LYS A 5 5.16 -12.30 26.91
N GLY A 6 5.06 -11.12 27.52
CA GLY A 6 4.26 -10.89 28.72
C GLY A 6 2.76 -10.78 28.43
N GLU A 7 2.36 -9.82 27.59
CA GLU A 7 0.94 -9.51 27.37
C GLU A 7 0.29 -10.43 26.34
N PHE A 8 1.05 -10.91 25.35
CA PHE A 8 0.52 -11.69 24.24
C PHE A 8 0.95 -13.17 24.25
N GLY A 9 1.76 -13.60 25.22
CA GLY A 9 2.21 -14.99 25.34
C GLY A 9 3.02 -15.49 24.15
N VAL A 10 3.69 -14.60 23.43
CA VAL A 10 4.47 -14.94 22.23
C VAL A 10 5.84 -15.45 22.64
N ASP A 11 6.03 -16.77 22.57
CA ASP A 11 7.29 -17.42 22.95
C ASP A 11 8.45 -17.06 21.99
N GLU A 12 8.13 -16.93 20.70
CA GLU A 12 9.10 -16.69 19.63
C GLU A 12 8.49 -15.85 18.49
N LEU A 13 9.31 -15.02 17.84
CA LEU A 13 8.96 -14.32 16.61
C LEU A 13 9.75 -14.95 15.45
N ILE A 14 9.04 -15.27 14.37
CA ILE A 14 9.64 -15.79 13.14
C ILE A 14 9.53 -14.78 12.00
N CYS A 15 10.44 -14.88 11.04
CA CYS A 15 10.34 -14.12 9.79
C CYS A 15 9.36 -14.83 8.84
N LEU A 16 8.36 -14.10 8.34
CA LEU A 16 7.35 -14.61 7.41
C LEU A 16 7.81 -14.53 5.94
N GLY A 17 9.03 -14.06 5.69
CA GLY A 17 9.51 -13.67 4.36
C GLY A 17 9.19 -12.20 4.07
N GLY A 18 9.11 -11.86 2.78
CA GLY A 18 8.81 -10.50 2.36
C GLY A 18 8.67 -10.37 0.85
N PHE A 19 8.55 -9.12 0.40
CA PHE A 19 8.35 -8.75 -1.00
C PHE A 19 9.11 -7.45 -1.29
N LYS A 20 9.30 -7.13 -2.57
CA LYS A 20 9.98 -5.89 -2.99
C LYS A 20 8.95 -4.82 -3.35
N ASN A 21 9.22 -3.57 -3.01
CA ASN A 21 8.46 -2.42 -3.48
C ASN A 21 9.41 -1.36 -4.03
N VAL A 22 9.15 -0.88 -5.25
CA VAL A 22 9.82 0.30 -5.82
C VAL A 22 8.87 1.48 -5.67
N ARG A 23 9.31 2.52 -4.95
CA ARG A 23 8.49 3.69 -4.63
C ARG A 23 9.03 4.94 -5.32
N GLY A 24 8.25 5.51 -6.23
CA GLY A 24 8.45 6.86 -6.74
C GLY A 24 7.74 7.86 -5.83
N VAL A 25 8.43 8.95 -5.45
CA VAL A 25 7.85 9.99 -4.58
C VAL A 25 7.85 11.32 -5.32
N TYR A 26 6.68 11.96 -5.38
CA TYR A 26 6.46 13.17 -6.17
C TYR A 26 5.74 14.24 -5.36
N ASP A 27 6.24 15.47 -5.42
CA ASP A 27 5.53 16.63 -4.87
C ASP A 27 4.55 17.17 -5.92
N TRP A 28 3.25 17.16 -5.61
CA TRP A 28 2.19 17.58 -6.52
C TRP A 28 1.09 18.31 -5.75
N LYS A 29 0.79 19.55 -6.15
CA LYS A 29 -0.21 20.43 -5.49
C LYS A 29 -0.05 20.52 -3.95
N GLY A 30 1.19 20.45 -3.46
CA GLY A 30 1.50 20.46 -2.02
C GLY A 30 1.33 19.12 -1.32
N LEU A 31 0.93 18.07 -2.04
CA LEU A 31 0.86 16.69 -1.56
C LEU A 31 2.13 15.93 -1.95
N LYS A 32 2.44 14.88 -1.18
CA LYS A 32 3.53 13.95 -1.48
C LYS A 32 2.95 12.62 -1.92
N LEU A 33 2.80 12.47 -3.23
CA LEU A 33 2.27 11.25 -3.85
C LEU A 33 3.36 10.16 -3.87
N GLN A 34 2.97 8.95 -3.49
CA GLN A 34 3.82 7.76 -3.52
C GLN A 34 3.24 6.80 -4.56
N ILE A 35 4.00 6.54 -5.61
CA ILE A 35 3.63 5.59 -6.67
C ILE A 35 4.44 4.31 -6.45
N ASP A 36 3.74 3.23 -6.18
CA ASP A 36 4.33 1.95 -5.80
C ASP A 36 4.21 0.94 -6.93
N GLU A 37 5.32 0.27 -7.23
CA GLU A 37 5.37 -1.00 -7.96
C GLU A 37 5.79 -2.09 -6.97
N THR A 38 4.81 -2.84 -6.48
CA THR A 38 5.04 -3.93 -5.52
C THR A 38 5.16 -5.26 -6.25
N VAL A 39 6.33 -5.88 -6.14
CA VAL A 39 6.70 -7.13 -6.78
C VAL A 39 6.65 -8.27 -5.76
N TYR A 40 5.67 -9.15 -5.93
CA TYR A 40 5.53 -10.42 -5.23
C TYR A 40 5.97 -11.57 -6.13
N ASP A 41 6.19 -12.75 -5.56
CA ASP A 41 6.51 -13.97 -6.34
C ASP A 41 5.36 -14.39 -7.28
N PHE A 42 4.12 -14.00 -6.94
CA PHE A 42 2.90 -14.34 -7.69
C PHE A 42 2.38 -13.21 -8.58
N GLY A 43 3.12 -12.10 -8.72
CA GLY A 43 2.80 -11.02 -9.65
C GLY A 43 3.13 -9.63 -9.12
N VAL A 44 2.70 -8.60 -9.87
CA VAL A 44 2.99 -7.19 -9.58
C VAL A 44 1.68 -6.42 -9.34
N CYS A 45 1.66 -5.62 -8.29
CA CYS A 45 0.60 -4.64 -8.02
C CYS A 45 1.14 -3.21 -8.15
N TYR A 46 0.25 -2.30 -8.53
CA TYR A 46 0.54 -0.87 -8.60
C TYR A 46 -0.44 -0.12 -7.71
N GLU A 47 0.07 0.81 -6.90
CA GLU A 47 -0.74 1.62 -5.99
C GLU A 47 -0.28 3.08 -6.01
N ILE A 48 -1.21 3.99 -5.74
CA ILE A 48 -0.93 5.39 -5.43
C ILE A 48 -1.38 5.65 -3.99
N GLU A 49 -0.46 6.15 -3.18
CA GLU A 49 -0.71 6.49 -1.78
C GLU A 49 -0.38 7.97 -1.53
N CYS A 50 -1.11 8.59 -0.61
CA CYS A 50 -0.81 9.94 -0.12
C CYS A 50 -1.11 9.99 1.37
N GLU A 51 -0.10 10.29 2.19
CA GLU A 51 -0.33 10.59 3.60
C GLU A 51 -0.90 12.02 3.70
N SER A 52 -2.06 12.15 4.34
CA SER A 52 -2.78 13.43 4.38
C SER A 52 -3.48 13.63 5.73
N LYS A 53 -3.62 14.91 6.11
CA LYS A 53 -4.47 15.36 7.22
C LYS A 53 -5.92 15.60 6.81
N GLU A 54 -6.17 15.72 5.51
CA GLU A 54 -7.49 15.96 4.90
C GLU A 54 -7.76 14.88 3.82
N PRO A 55 -7.89 13.59 4.22
CA PRO A 55 -7.86 12.47 3.28
C PRO A 55 -8.98 12.50 2.25
N GLU A 56 -10.21 12.92 2.60
CA GLU A 56 -11.32 12.95 1.63
C GLU A 56 -11.09 13.98 0.51
N ARG A 57 -10.66 15.19 0.89
CA ARG A 57 -10.31 16.25 -0.08
C ARG A 57 -9.17 15.81 -0.99
N ASP A 58 -8.10 15.27 -0.41
CA ASP A 58 -6.89 14.96 -1.16
C ASP A 58 -7.08 13.71 -2.04
N LYS A 59 -7.91 12.76 -1.59
CA LYS A 59 -8.37 11.64 -2.41
C LYS A 59 -9.14 12.13 -3.64
N GLU A 60 -10.11 13.03 -3.48
CA GLU A 60 -10.85 13.61 -4.61
C GLU A 60 -9.92 14.31 -5.63
N LEU A 61 -8.88 15.00 -5.15
CA LEU A 61 -7.87 15.60 -6.03
C LEU A 61 -7.11 14.54 -6.83
N ILE A 62 -6.70 13.44 -6.20
CA ILE A 62 -5.99 12.34 -6.85
C ILE A 62 -6.90 11.62 -7.85
N GLU A 63 -8.15 11.33 -7.50
CA GLU A 63 -9.13 10.75 -8.41
C GLU A 63 -9.31 11.62 -9.66
N GLY A 64 -9.46 12.93 -9.48
CA GLY A 64 -9.52 13.89 -10.58
C GLY A 64 -8.29 13.84 -11.48
N LEU A 65 -7.09 13.79 -10.90
CA LEU A 65 -5.84 13.64 -11.65
C LEU A 65 -5.84 12.37 -12.50
N LEU A 66 -6.25 11.23 -11.94
CA LEU A 66 -6.27 9.95 -12.64
C LEU A 66 -7.31 9.95 -13.78
N MET A 67 -8.53 10.44 -13.50
CA MET A 67 -9.61 10.53 -14.49
C MET A 67 -9.26 11.46 -15.66
N GLU A 68 -8.72 12.65 -15.38
CA GLU A 68 -8.31 13.63 -16.40
C GLU A 68 -7.23 13.07 -17.35
N ASN A 69 -6.42 12.12 -16.87
CA ASN A 69 -5.37 11.47 -17.66
C ASN A 69 -5.77 10.09 -18.21
N GLY A 70 -7.04 9.67 -18.02
CA GLY A 70 -7.54 8.38 -18.51
C GLY A 70 -6.86 7.17 -17.86
N ILE A 71 -6.47 7.30 -16.59
CA ILE A 71 -5.83 6.22 -15.82
C ILE A 71 -6.89 5.48 -15.01
N ASP A 72 -7.06 4.19 -15.28
CA ASP A 72 -7.96 3.33 -14.52
C ASP A 72 -7.46 3.13 -13.09
N PHE A 73 -8.38 3.20 -12.13
CA PHE A 73 -8.08 2.93 -10.73
C PHE A 73 -9.28 2.31 -10.01
N VAL A 74 -9.00 1.69 -8.88
CA VAL A 74 -9.98 1.22 -7.89
C VAL A 74 -9.42 1.54 -6.50
N TYR A 75 -10.27 1.52 -5.48
CA TYR A 75 -9.80 1.64 -4.10
C TYR A 75 -9.09 0.35 -3.65
N SER A 76 -7.97 0.49 -2.96
CA SER A 76 -7.28 -0.64 -2.34
C SER A 76 -8.05 -1.10 -1.09
N ASP A 77 -8.70 -2.27 -1.17
CA ASP A 77 -9.40 -2.88 -0.02
C ASP A 77 -8.49 -3.67 0.91
N ILE A 78 -7.27 -3.99 0.47
CA ILE A 78 -6.29 -4.80 1.19
C ILE A 78 -4.90 -4.15 1.08
N ASN A 79 -4.17 -4.12 2.20
CA ASN A 79 -2.81 -3.60 2.20
C ASN A 79 -1.81 -4.62 1.61
N LYS A 80 -0.62 -4.13 1.24
CA LYS A 80 0.45 -4.94 0.64
C LYS A 80 0.81 -6.20 1.43
N PHE A 81 0.84 -6.13 2.76
CA PHE A 81 1.13 -7.29 3.59
C PHE A 81 -0.01 -8.32 3.56
N GLY A 82 -1.26 -7.87 3.54
CA GLY A 82 -2.43 -8.73 3.33
C GLY A 82 -2.39 -9.43 1.97
N VAL A 83 -2.01 -8.71 0.90
CA VAL A 83 -1.81 -9.30 -0.43
C VAL A 83 -0.69 -10.36 -0.38
N PHE A 84 0.47 -10.03 0.19
CA PHE A 84 1.58 -10.95 0.40
C PHE A 84 1.14 -12.24 1.10
N MET A 85 0.46 -12.13 2.24
CA MET A 85 -0.02 -13.28 3.01
C MET A 85 -1.10 -14.10 2.28
N SER A 86 -1.85 -13.47 1.36
CA SER A 86 -2.88 -14.17 0.58
C SER A 86 -2.30 -15.06 -0.53
N GLY A 87 -1.05 -14.83 -0.94
CA GLY A 87 -0.37 -15.61 -1.98
C GLY A 87 -0.93 -15.43 -3.39
N LYS A 88 -1.74 -14.39 -3.63
CA LYS A 88 -2.38 -14.11 -4.91
C LYS A 88 -2.61 -12.61 -5.10
N LEU A 89 -2.74 -12.19 -6.36
CA LEU A 89 -3.14 -10.82 -6.68
C LEU A 89 -4.57 -10.54 -6.21
N PRO A 90 -4.87 -9.31 -5.76
CA PRO A 90 -6.23 -8.92 -5.42
C PRO A 90 -7.14 -9.01 -6.66
N SER A 91 -8.35 -9.53 -6.47
CA SER A 91 -9.39 -9.51 -7.49
C SER A 91 -9.95 -8.09 -7.63
N LYS A 92 -10.20 -7.65 -8.87
CA LYS A 92 -11.05 -6.49 -9.13
C LYS A 92 -12.51 -6.76 -8.72
#